data_AF-A0A2H0FPZ3-F1
#
_entry.id   AF-A0A2H0FPZ3-F1
#
_cell.length_a   1.000
_cell.length_b   1.000
_cell.length_c   1.000
_cell.angle_alpha   90.00
_cell.angle_beta   90.00
_cell.angle_gamma   90.00
#
_symmetry.space_group_name_H-M   'P 1'
#
loop_
_entity.id
_entity.type
_entity.pdbx_description
1 polymer ?
#
loop_
_entity_poly.entity_id
_entity_poly.type
_entity_poly.pdbx_seq_one_letter_code
_entity_poly.pdbx_strand_id
1 'polypeptide(L)'
;MKLTFFVMLICYATLFTQNSKIPEYYNIDLSLTTELQNIVNTLELDKDFNVGEDGIEQISLAVIDLNKETPAIGGVNMDNFIYPASVYKMYVAAEI
;
A
#
# COMPACT_ATOMS: atom_id res chain seq x y z
N MET A 1 -21.65 16.73 -30.60
CA MET A 1 -22.31 16.13 -29.42
C MET A 1 -21.76 14.75 -29.06
N LYS A 2 -21.65 13.79 -29.98
CA LYS A 2 -21.12 12.45 -29.66
C LYS A 2 -19.64 12.45 -29.22
N LEU A 3 -18.79 13.25 -29.88
CA LEU A 3 -17.37 13.38 -29.52
C LEU A 3 -17.16 14.09 -28.18
N THR A 4 -17.92 15.16 -27.92
CA THR A 4 -17.88 15.89 -26.65
C THR A 4 -18.36 15.03 -25.47
N PHE A 5 -19.38 14.19 -25.67
CA PHE A 5 -19.84 13.24 -24.66
C PHE A 5 -18.80 12.14 -24.37
N PHE A 6 -18.10 11.65 -25.40
CA PHE A 6 -17.04 10.65 -25.24
C PHE A 6 -15.81 11.18 -24.50
N VAL A 7 -15.39 12.41 -24.81
CA VAL A 7 -14.30 13.10 -24.08
C VAL A 7 -14.70 13.34 -22.62
N MET A 8 -15.93 13.75 -22.37
CA MET A 8 -16.46 13.91 -21.01
C MET A 8 -16.43 12.58 -20.25
N LEU A 9 -16.86 11.47 -20.86
CA LEU A 9 -16.85 10.13 -20.24
C LEU A 9 -15.43 9.67 -19.85
N ILE A 10 -14.43 9.93 -20.70
CA ILE A 10 -13.01 9.60 -20.42
C ILE A 10 -12.48 10.43 -19.23
N CYS A 11 -12.85 11.71 -19.14
CA CYS A 11 -12.44 12.56 -18.02
C CYS A 11 -13.05 12.14 -16.68
N TYR A 12 -14.22 11.49 -16.65
CA TYR A 12 -14.80 10.94 -15.41
C TYR A 12 -14.12 9.63 -14.98
N ALA A 13 -13.57 8.86 -15.91
CA ALA A 13 -12.96 7.56 -15.61
C ALA A 13 -11.62 7.69 -14.84
N THR A 14 -10.91 8.81 -14.95
CA THR A 14 -9.62 9.03 -14.27
C THR A 14 -9.75 9.59 -12.86
N LEU A 15 -10.94 10.00 -12.43
CA LEU A 15 -11.16 10.63 -11.12
C LEU A 15 -11.17 9.66 -9.94
N PHE A 16 -11.18 8.34 -10.20
CA PHE A 16 -11.30 7.31 -9.16
C PHE A 16 -10.02 6.51 -8.91
N THR A 17 -8.84 7.05 -9.24
CA THR A 17 -7.59 6.41 -8.80
C THR A 17 -7.51 6.44 -7.28
N GLN A 18 -7.67 5.27 -6.64
CA GLN A 18 -7.52 5.12 -5.20
C GLN A 18 -6.04 5.04 -4.89
N ASN A 19 -5.41 6.20 -4.69
CA ASN A 19 -4.05 6.23 -4.17
C ASN A 19 -4.12 5.98 -2.67
N SER A 20 -3.71 4.78 -2.24
CA SER A 20 -3.38 4.54 -0.84
C SER A 20 -2.31 5.55 -0.43
N LYS A 21 -2.52 6.19 0.72
CA LYS A 21 -1.56 7.09 1.33
C LYS A 21 -1.35 6.65 2.76
N ILE A 22 -0.11 6.71 3.20
CA ILE A 22 0.23 6.59 4.61
C ILE A 22 -0.45 7.76 5.33
N PRO A 23 -1.23 7.52 6.40
CA PRO A 23 -1.88 8.59 7.14
C PRO A 23 -0.88 9.62 7.70
N GLU A 24 -1.23 10.90 7.61
CA GLU A 24 -0.34 12.03 7.98
C GLU A 24 0.03 12.07 9.47
N TYR A 25 -0.69 11.36 10.32
CA TYR A 25 -0.42 11.30 11.76
C TYR A 25 0.76 10.37 12.12
N TYR A 26 1.28 9.59 11.16
CA TYR A 26 2.48 8.79 11.38
C TYR A 26 3.75 9.62 11.18
N ASN A 27 4.75 9.40 12.04
CA ASN A 27 6.11 9.86 11.80
C ASN A 27 6.88 8.83 10.97
N ILE A 28 7.43 9.21 9.81
CA ILE A 28 8.22 8.28 8.98
C ILE A 28 9.61 8.09 9.60
N ASP A 29 9.93 6.84 9.96
CA ASP A 29 11.23 6.45 10.49
C ASP A 29 12.13 5.94 9.35
N LEU A 30 13.01 6.83 8.87
CA LEU A 30 13.93 6.54 7.77
C LEU A 30 15.00 5.51 8.14
N SER A 31 15.41 5.46 9.41
CA SER A 31 16.40 4.48 9.87
C SER A 31 15.79 3.08 9.83
N LEU A 32 14.58 2.93 10.39
CA LEU A 32 13.84 1.67 10.33
C LEU A 32 13.56 1.24 8.89
N THR A 33 13.13 2.17 8.05
CA THR A 33 12.90 1.93 6.61
C THR A 33 14.16 1.38 5.92
N THR A 34 15.31 1.98 6.19
CA THR A 34 16.59 1.55 5.60
C THR A 34 16.95 0.13 6.04
N GLU A 35 16.80 -0.20 7.33
CA GLU A 35 17.08 -1.55 7.83
C GLU A 35 16.11 -2.59 7.28
N LEU A 36 14.83 -2.26 7.14
CA LEU A 36 13.84 -3.15 6.52
C LEU A 36 14.17 -3.37 5.03
N GLN A 37 14.57 -2.34 4.31
CA GLN A 37 15.02 -2.48 2.92
C GLN A 37 16.27 -3.39 2.84
N ASN A 38 17.23 -3.24 3.74
CA ASN A 38 18.41 -4.11 3.78
C ASN A 38 18.04 -5.58 4.00
N ILE A 39 17.07 -5.87 4.87
CA ILE A 39 16.57 -7.23 5.10
C ILE A 39 15.91 -7.78 3.82
N VAL A 40 15.00 -7.02 3.21
CA VAL A 40 14.29 -7.42 1.99
C VAL A 40 15.28 -7.65 0.85
N ASN A 41 16.27 -6.79 0.68
CA ASN A 41 17.34 -6.94 -0.32
C ASN A 41 18.19 -8.18 -0.06
N THR A 42 18.61 -8.39 1.19
CA THR A 42 19.43 -9.55 1.60
C THR A 42 18.71 -10.88 1.33
N LEU A 43 17.39 -10.89 1.47
CA LEU A 43 16.54 -12.06 1.20
C LEU A 43 16.11 -12.15 -0.27
N GLU A 44 16.57 -11.24 -1.13
CA GLU A 44 16.18 -11.14 -2.54
C GLU A 44 14.66 -11.06 -2.75
N LEU A 45 13.99 -10.34 -1.85
CA LEU A 45 12.54 -10.11 -1.83
C LEU A 45 12.14 -8.80 -2.51
N ASP A 46 13.09 -7.91 -2.80
CA ASP A 46 12.87 -6.64 -3.52
C ASP A 46 12.85 -6.90 -5.02
N LYS A 47 11.83 -7.62 -5.48
CA LYS A 47 11.66 -7.99 -6.89
C LYS A 47 10.20 -8.20 -7.24
N ASP A 48 9.99 -8.34 -8.53
CA ASP A 48 8.71 -8.69 -9.13
C ASP A 48 8.44 -10.19 -8.97
N PHE A 49 7.24 -10.51 -8.48
CA PHE A 49 6.73 -11.86 -8.35
C PHE A 49 5.58 -12.07 -9.34
N ASN A 50 5.68 -13.10 -10.17
CA ASN A 50 4.55 -13.55 -10.98
C ASN A 50 3.59 -14.36 -10.09
N VAL A 51 2.45 -13.77 -9.76
CA VAL A 51 1.43 -14.34 -8.88
C VAL A 51 0.25 -14.95 -9.63
N GLY A 52 0.38 -15.14 -10.95
CA GLY A 52 -0.63 -15.81 -11.78
C GLY A 52 -1.72 -14.84 -12.26
N GLU A 53 -2.96 -15.05 -11.83
CA GLU A 53 -4.12 -14.27 -12.29
C GLU A 53 -4.08 -12.81 -11.83
N ASP A 54 -3.43 -12.54 -10.70
CA ASP A 54 -3.23 -11.18 -10.17
C ASP A 54 -2.06 -10.45 -10.86
N GLY A 55 -1.31 -11.12 -11.74
CA GLY A 55 -0.26 -10.52 -12.55
C GLY A 55 1.10 -10.48 -11.87
N ILE A 56 1.75 -9.31 -11.88
CA ILE A 56 3.08 -9.08 -11.32
C ILE A 56 2.92 -8.20 -10.08
N GLU A 57 3.42 -8.69 -8.95
CA GLU A 57 3.31 -8.03 -7.65
C GLU A 57 4.67 -7.87 -6.97
N GLN A 58 4.75 -6.93 -6.03
CA GLN A 58 5.93 -6.68 -5.21
C GLN A 58 5.59 -6.85 -3.73
N ILE A 59 6.57 -7.32 -2.94
CA ILE A 59 6.38 -7.40 -1.50
C ILE A 59 6.26 -6.00 -0.92
N SER A 60 5.30 -5.85 0.00
CA SER A 60 5.14 -4.66 0.81
C SER A 60 5.23 -5.05 2.28
N LEU A 61 5.97 -4.26 3.06
CA LEU A 61 6.23 -4.50 4.47
C LEU A 61 6.12 -3.18 5.23
N ALA A 62 5.38 -3.16 6.32
CA ALA A 62 5.29 -2.02 7.22
C ALA A 62 5.47 -2.48 8.67
N VAL A 63 6.26 -1.72 9.44
CA VAL A 63 6.40 -1.89 10.89
C VAL A 63 6.03 -0.57 11.55
N ILE A 64 5.09 -0.63 12.50
CA ILE A 64 4.59 0.52 13.23
C ILE A 64 4.97 0.37 14.70
N ASP A 65 5.68 1.35 15.24
CA ASP A 65 5.91 1.47 16.68
C ASP A 65 4.79 2.32 17.31
N LEU A 66 3.93 1.64 18.06
CA LEU A 66 2.78 2.23 18.75
C LEU A 66 3.12 2.76 20.15
N ASN A 67 4.37 2.61 20.62
CA ASN A 67 4.76 3.02 21.98
C ASN A 67 5.23 4.47 22.08
N LYS A 68 5.38 5.17 20.95
CA LYS A 68 5.76 6.58 20.89
C LYS A 68 4.54 7.49 21.01
N GLU A 69 4.75 8.72 21.48
CA GLU A 69 3.69 9.74 21.55
C GLU A 69 3.04 9.99 20.19
N THR A 70 3.87 10.10 19.15
CA THR A 70 3.44 10.03 17.75
C THR A 70 3.90 8.69 17.17
N PRO A 71 2.99 7.80 16.75
CA PRO A 71 3.36 6.50 16.18
C PRO A 71 4.35 6.66 15.02
N ALA A 72 5.42 5.86 15.05
CA ALA A 72 6.42 5.87 13.99
C ALA A 72 6.21 4.69 13.05
N ILE A 73 6.41 4.88 11.75
CA ILE A 73 6.28 3.84 10.74
C ILE A 73 7.52 3.80 9.84
N GLY A 74 7.98 2.61 9.51
CA GLY A 74 8.96 2.37 8.46
C GLY A 74 8.60 1.13 7.66
N GLY A 75 9.07 1.03 6.42
CA GLY A 75 8.63 -0.05 5.55
C GLY A 75 9.20 -0.03 4.14
N VAL A 76 8.91 -1.10 3.40
CA VAL A 76 9.24 -1.29 1.99
C VAL A 76 7.94 -1.33 1.22
N ASN A 77 7.79 -0.48 0.19
CA ASN A 77 6.56 -0.35 -0.62
C ASN A 77 5.26 -0.26 0.22
N MET A 78 5.34 0.33 1.42
CA MET A 78 4.25 0.33 2.42
C MET A 78 3.03 1.17 2.02
N ASP A 79 3.13 1.95 0.95
CA ASP A 79 2.06 2.72 0.33
C ASP A 79 1.38 1.99 -0.84
N ASN A 80 1.82 0.78 -1.20
CA ASN A 80 1.15 -0.04 -2.21
C ASN A 80 -0.30 -0.37 -1.80
N PHE A 81 -1.21 -0.29 -2.77
CA PHE A 81 -2.58 -0.73 -2.58
C PHE A 81 -2.65 -2.26 -2.68
N ILE A 82 -3.10 -2.93 -1.61
CA ILE A 82 -3.18 -4.39 -1.54
C ILE A 82 -4.61 -4.81 -1.23
N TYR A 83 -5.13 -5.79 -1.97
CA TYR A 83 -6.38 -6.43 -1.62
C TYR A 83 -6.22 -7.22 -0.29
N PRO A 84 -6.99 -6.92 0.77
CA PRO A 84 -6.71 -7.43 2.11
C PRO A 84 -6.98 -8.93 2.30
N ALA A 85 -7.39 -9.66 1.27
CA ALA A 85 -7.71 -11.09 1.32
C ALA A 85 -8.59 -11.43 2.53
N SER A 86 -8.15 -12.28 3.46
CA SER A 86 -8.91 -12.60 4.68
C SER A 86 -8.62 -11.67 5.88
N VAL A 87 -7.71 -10.70 5.75
CA VAL A 87 -7.32 -9.78 6.85
C VAL A 87 -8.49 -8.89 7.28
N TYR A 88 -9.39 -8.52 6.36
CA TYR A 88 -10.56 -7.69 6.70
C TYR A 88 -11.48 -8.34 7.76
N LYS A 89 -11.43 -9.68 7.89
CA LYS A 89 -12.26 -10.42 8.85
C LYS A 89 -11.96 -10.03 10.29
N MET A 90 -10.76 -9.49 10.59
CA MET A 90 -10.44 -8.96 11.92
C MET A 90 -11.33 -7.76 12.27
N TYR A 91 -11.66 -6.90 11.31
CA TYR A 91 -12.55 -5.76 11.52
C TYR A 91 -14.01 -6.22 11.65
N VAL A 92 -14.43 -7.20 10.86
CA VAL A 92 -15.77 -7.79 11.00
C VAL A 92 -15.96 -8.42 12.38
N ALA A 93 -14.96 -9.16 12.86
CA ALA A 93 -15.01 -9.78 14.19
C ALA A 93 -14.95 -8.75 15.34
N ALA A 94 -14.36 -7.58 15.12
CA ALA A 94 -14.32 -6.52 16.13
C ALA A 94 -15.64 -5.73 16.24
N GLU A 95 -16.44 -5.72 15.18
CA GLU A 95 -17.74 -5.04 15.13
C GLU A 95 -18.89 -5.89 15.70
N ILE A 96 -18.80 -7.23 15.61
CA ILE A 96 -19.82 -8.18 16.10
C ILE A 96 -19.59 -8.50 17.59
#